data_AF-A0A7X1U3U6-F1
#
_entry.id   AF-A0A7X1U3U6-F1
#
_cell.length_a   1.000
_cell.length_b   1.000
_cell.length_c   1.000
_cell.angle_alpha   90.00
_cell.angle_beta   90.00
_cell.angle_gamma   90.00
#
_symmetry.space_group_name_H-M   'P 1'
#
loop_
_entity.id
_entity.type
_entity.pdbx_description
1 polymer ?
#
loop_
_entity_poly.entity_id
_entity_poly.type
_entity_poly.pdbx_seq_one_letter_code
_entity_poly.pdbx_strand_id
1 'polypeptide(L)' 'MYDEQRQARIITVLQLIGSAPDAVHVRAAAAYVHGYIDGLFDEGKLSVQTAQDLKWVAEMRRDKRLADLNI' A
#
# COMPACT_ATOMS: atom_id res chain seq x y z
N MET A 1 11.47 -9.10 16.11
CA MET A 1 12.08 -9.68 14.89
C MET A 1 11.10 -9.94 13.74
N TYR A 2 10.18 -10.92 13.79
CA TYR A 2 9.32 -11.23 12.63
C TYR A 2 8.30 -10.12 12.31
N ASP A 3 7.77 -9.45 13.35
CA ASP A 3 6.81 -8.36 13.21
C ASP A 3 7.45 -7.06 12.67
N GLU A 4 8.67 -6.73 13.10
CA GLU A 4 9.40 -5.55 12.61
C GLU A 4 9.78 -5.70 11.14
N GLN A 5 10.20 -6.90 10.71
CA GLN A 5 10.46 -7.18 9.30
C GLN A 5 9.18 -7.12 8.47
N ARG A 6 8.04 -7.60 8.99
CA ARG A 6 6.74 -7.46 8.33
C ARG A 6 6.35 -5.99 8.19
N GLN A 7 6.48 -5.19 9.26
CA GLN A 7 6.19 -3.76 9.19
C GLN A 7 7.10 -3.03 8.20
N ALA A 8 8.41 -3.31 8.20
CA ALA A 8 9.34 -2.74 7.23
C ALA A 8 8.91 -3.05 5.79
N ARG A 9 8.51 -4.30 5.50
CA ARG A 9 7.99 -4.68 4.17
C ARG A 9 6.70 -3.96 3.81
N ILE A 10 5.76 -3.83 4.74
CA ILE A 10 4.51 -3.07 4.53
C ILE A 10 4.84 -1.62 4.17
N ILE A 11 5.78 -0.99 4.87
CA ILE A 11 6.23 0.38 4.58
C ILE A 11 6.85 0.47 3.19
N THR A 12 7.74 -0.46 2.82
CA THR A 12 8.36 -0.50 1.49
C THR A 12 7.31 -0.64 0.38
N VAL A 13 6.34 -1.53 0.56
CA VAL A 13 5.26 -1.72 -0.43
C VAL A 13 4.42 -0.44 -0.55
N LEU A 14 4.06 0.21 0.55
CA LEU A 14 3.35 1.49 0.54
C LEU A 14 4.15 2.64 -0.09
N GLN A 15 5.48 2.57 -0.12
CA GLN A 15 6.33 3.58 -0.78
C GLN A 15 6.28 3.49 -2.30
N LEU A 16 5.95 2.32 -2.88
CA LEU A 16 5.83 2.15 -4.33
C LEU A 16 4.84 3.12 -4.97
N ILE A 17 3.78 3.47 -4.24
CA ILE A 17 2.77 4.45 -4.68
C ILE A 17 3.43 5.84 -4.81
N GLY A 18 4.17 6.27 -3.81
CA GLY A 18 4.79 7.60 -3.77
C GLY A 18 5.94 7.78 -4.76
N SER A 19 6.63 6.69 -5.13
CA SER A 19 7.73 6.70 -6.09
C SER A 19 7.30 6.43 -7.54
N ALA A 20 6.01 6.16 -7.79
CA ALA A 20 5.52 5.88 -9.13
C ALA A 20 5.69 7.10 -10.07
N PRO A 21 6.18 6.89 -11.31
CA PRO A 21 6.54 7.98 -12.22
C PRO A 21 5.34 8.67 -12.88
N ASP A 22 4.23 7.97 -13.09
CA ASP A 22 3.04 8.49 -13.76
C ASP A 22 1.74 7.86 -13.20
N ALA A 23 0.57 8.36 -13.61
CA ALA A 23 -0.72 7.89 -13.10
C ALA A 23 -0.99 6.39 -13.33
N VAL A 24 -0.50 5.81 -14.43
CA VAL A 24 -0.70 4.39 -14.69
C VAL A 24 0.07 3.58 -13.66
N HIS A 25 1.33 3.96 -13.41
CA HIS A 25 2.15 3.32 -12.39
C HIS A 25 1.61 3.57 -10.97
N VAL A 26 1.03 4.74 -10.67
CA VAL A 26 0.39 5.00 -9.37
C VAL A 26 -0.78 4.04 -9.13
N ARG A 27 -1.64 3.86 -10.14
CA ARG A 27 -2.79 2.95 -10.05
C ARG A 27 -2.34 1.48 -9.93
N ALA A 28 -1.33 1.09 -10.70
CA ALA A 28 -0.76 -0.25 -10.63
C ALA A 28 -0.11 -0.52 -9.26
N ALA A 29 0.66 0.43 -8.73
CA ALA A 29 1.28 0.31 -7.41
C ALA A 29 0.23 0.23 -6.30
N ALA A 30 -0.85 1.03 -6.37
CA ALA A 30 -1.95 0.95 -5.42
C ALA A 30 -2.66 -0.41 -5.45
N ALA A 31 -2.94 -0.95 -6.64
CA ALA A 31 -3.52 -2.28 -6.79
C ALA A 31 -2.61 -3.37 -6.23
N TYR A 32 -1.30 -3.29 -6.48
CA TYR A 32 -0.32 -4.21 -5.91
C TYR A 32 -0.30 -4.15 -4.37
N VAL A 33 -0.32 -2.94 -3.80
CA VAL A 33 -0.36 -2.75 -2.34
C VAL A 33 -1.60 -3.37 -1.72
N HIS A 34 -2.78 -3.18 -2.34
CA HIS A 34 -4.01 -3.81 -1.88
C HIS A 34 -3.89 -5.34 -1.90
N GLY A 35 -3.43 -5.92 -3.01
CA GLY A 35 -3.24 -7.37 -3.11
C GLY A 35 -2.22 -7.93 -2.11
N TYR A 36 -1.16 -7.17 -1.81
CA TYR A 36 -0.20 -7.56 -0.78
C TYR A 36 -0.82 -7.54 0.64
N ILE A 37 -1.63 -6.54 0.96
CA ILE A 37 -2.36 -6.47 2.23
C ILE A 37 -3.37 -7.61 2.34
N ASP A 38 -4.08 -7.91 1.26
CA ASP A 38 -5.04 -9.03 1.19
C ASP A 38 -4.34 -10.37 1.44
N GLY A 39 -3.21 -10.63 0.79
CA GLY A 39 -2.44 -11.85 1.04
C GLY A 39 -1.98 -11.98 2.49
N LEU A 40 -1.55 -10.88 3.13
CA LEU A 40 -1.19 -10.89 4.55
C LEU A 40 -2.40 -11.13 5.46
N PHE A 41 -3.58 -10.61 5.11
CA PHE A 41 -4.81 -10.84 5.84
C PHE A 41 -5.27 -12.30 5.72
N ASP A 42 -5.27 -12.85 4.50
CA ASP A 42 -5.64 -14.24 4.23
C ASP A 42 -4.73 -15.25 4.94
N GLU A 43 -3.44 -14.91 5.09
CA GLU A 43 -2.47 -15.69 5.88
C GLU A 43 -2.63 -15.51 7.41
N GLY A 44 -3.59 -14.70 7.87
CA GLY A 44 -3.82 -14.43 9.30
C GLY A 44 -2.75 -13.55 9.94
N LYS A 45 -1.92 -12.86 9.15
CA LYS A 45 -0.82 -12.00 9.63
C LYS A 45 -1.27 -10.57 9.97
N LEU A 46 -2.50 -10.21 9.62
CA LEU A 46 -3.12 -8.92 9.94
C LEU A 46 -4.52 -9.14 10.52
N SER A 47 -4.91 -8.27 11.44
CA SER A 47 -6.31 -8.16 11.84
C SER A 47 -7.14 -7.48 10.73
N VAL A 48 -8.46 -7.68 10.75
CA VAL A 48 -9.39 -7.00 9.83
C VAL A 48 -9.19 -5.49 9.87
N GLN A 49 -9.16 -4.91 11.08
CA GLN A 49 -8.98 -3.47 11.26
C GLN A 49 -7.66 -2.99 10.67
N THR A 50 -6.56 -3.69 10.97
CA THR A 50 -5.23 -3.30 10.46
C THR A 50 -5.18 -3.37 8.92
N ALA A 51 -5.79 -4.39 8.32
CA ALA A 51 -5.85 -4.50 6.87
C ALA A 51 -6.66 -3.34 6.24
N GLN A 52 -7.80 -2.97 6.85
CA GLN A 52 -8.61 -1.84 6.41
C GLN A 52 -7.87 -0.50 6.53
N ASP A 53 -7.19 -0.26 7.66
CA ASP A 53 -6.41 0.95 7.89
C ASP A 53 -5.28 1.09 6.86
N LEU A 54 -4.58 -0.01 6.55
CA LEU A 54 -3.50 -0.01 5.57
C LEU A 54 -4.01 0.24 4.14
N LYS A 55 -5.17 -0.31 3.78
CA LYS A 55 -5.82 -0.03 2.48
C LYS A 55 -6.23 1.44 2.37
N TRP A 56 -6.81 1.99 3.43
CA TRP A 56 -7.15 3.41 3.49
C TRP A 56 -5.90 4.30 3.31
N VAL A 57 -4.79 3.97 3.97
CA VAL A 57 -3.51 4.67 3.79
C VAL A 57 -3.00 4.55 2.34
N ALA A 58 -3.16 3.39 1.69
CA ALA A 58 -2.79 3.19 0.29
C ALA A 58 -3.61 4.10 -0.64
N GLU A 59 -4.91 4.23 -0.41
CA GLU A 59 -5.80 5.13 -1.16
C GLU A 59 -5.42 6.59 -0.97
N MET A 60 -5.19 7.03 0.26
CA MET A 60 -4.72 8.40 0.53
C MET A 60 -3.40 8.72 -0.18
N ARG A 61 -2.46 7.77 -0.19
CA ARG A 61 -1.17 7.94 -0.90
C ARG A 61 -1.35 7.99 -2.41
N ARG A 62 -2.26 7.17 -2.95
CA ARG A 62 -2.59 7.16 -4.38
C ARG A 62 -3.13 8.52 -4.78
N ASP A 63 -4.12 9.02 -4.06
CA ASP A 63 -4.81 10.27 -4.39
C ASP A 63 -3.86 11.46 -4.28
N LYS A 64 -3.05 11.49 -3.22
CA LYS A 64 -1.98 12.49 -3.09
C LYS A 64 -1.03 12.45 -4.28
N ARG A 65 -0.55 11.25 -4.66
CA ARG A 65 0.44 11.14 -5.75
C ARG A 65 -0.15 11.51 -7.11
N LEU A 66 -1.42 11.17 -7.38
CA LEU A 66 -2.12 11.60 -8.59
C LEU A 66 -2.23 13.13 -8.64
N ALA A 67 -2.61 13.75 -7.53
CA ALA A 67 -2.66 15.20 -7.42
C ALA A 67 -1.27 15.84 -7.63
N ASP A 68 -0.20 15.27 -7.07
CA ASP A 68 1.18 15.73 -7.27
C ASP A 68 1.65 15.59 -8.74
N LEU A 69 1.02 14.71 -9.52
CA LEU A 69 1.24 14.55 -10.96
C LEU A 69 0.31 15.44 -11.82
N ASN A 70 -0.48 16.32 -11.20
CA ASN A 70 -1.52 17.15 -11.82
C ASN A 70 -2.61 16.35 -12.54
N ILE A 71 -3.04 15.24 -11.94
CA ILE A 71 -4.08 14.34 -12.47
C ILE A 71 -5.26 14.24 -11.49
#